data_AF-A0A7M3XUL5-F1
#
_entry.id   AF-A0A7M3XUL5-F1
#
_cell.length_a   1.000
_cell.length_b   1.000
_cell.length_c   1.000
_cell.angle_alpha   90.00
_cell.angle_beta   90.00
_cell.angle_gamma   90.00
#
_symmetry.space_group_name_H-M   'P 1'
#
loop_
_entity.id
_entity.type
_entity.pdbx_description
1 polymer ?
#
loop_
_entity_poly.entity_id
_entity_poly.type
_entity_poly.pdbx_seq_one_letter_code
_entity_poly.pdbx_strand_id
1 'polypeptide(L)'
;MLTVREYYIGAFSANNLFGFRMIISISSLLILLYCIALSALIWRAKSKGFENKFMSVLLVCEGIKASFIISQVSPYIRRFEWLQDIIWHWTIDVFFTAHITAVIMYLCIPIYYRLNSLSFMHRPSFKRHAWYIAPVLGITIWLLIRTVPEFYVSDGTWVVCEEGEEPITDRWFGEDEEWRMGIEQDFKDTGACPANYEVTVTTQPPGLWAIALGSPIVSLIALLFIRSSIKSYKEGDNPDFSKSLTSRSLYIGFLGKVVLLLFWFALLILISVVNGSQVTFIDETLWRYGDPDFKERILFFAWVFSLTITPAAIAFEAIMFVHATLKDTVFGIDNNLRKTFTTAVFTGLGVISFIVGSELMESIIGYGAAGGVFIGVSLLIVRRPILLIIDKASNRFIPSTHTPEEIAYIDAYSTAMEDGIITAEERKLLDTVATTLGLNDKIIQQLESEYEATIEEE
;
A
#
# COMPACT_ATOMS: atom_id res chain seq x y z
N MET A 1 2.87 12.13 32.87
CA MET A 1 1.82 12.05 31.83
C MET A 1 2.13 13.00 30.69
N LEU A 2 2.24 12.47 29.46
CA LEU A 2 2.57 13.26 28.28
C LEU A 2 1.38 14.12 27.79
N THR A 3 1.67 15.32 27.33
CA THR A 3 0.74 16.15 26.56
C THR A 3 0.74 15.75 25.07
N VAL A 4 -0.31 16.12 24.34
CA VAL A 4 -0.39 15.90 22.87
C VAL A 4 0.80 16.53 22.14
N ARG A 5 1.23 17.72 22.60
CA ARG A 5 2.37 18.42 22.01
C ARG A 5 3.66 17.64 22.22
N GLU A 6 3.91 17.16 23.44
CA GLU A 6 5.09 16.35 23.76
C GLU A 6 5.09 15.04 23.01
N TYR A 7 3.92 14.40 22.83
CA TYR A 7 3.80 13.19 22.02
C TYR A 7 4.29 13.41 20.58
N TYR A 8 3.80 14.43 19.88
CA TYR A 8 4.21 14.67 18.49
C TYR A 8 5.65 15.17 18.39
N ILE A 9 6.12 16.00 19.33
CA ILE A 9 7.55 16.40 19.36
C ILE A 9 8.44 15.16 19.55
N GLY A 10 8.06 14.27 20.46
CA GLY A 10 8.72 12.99 20.66
C GLY A 10 8.68 12.14 19.39
N ALA A 11 7.52 11.97 18.76
CA ALA A 11 7.36 11.13 17.57
C ALA A 11 8.28 11.54 16.40
N PHE A 12 8.63 12.82 16.26
CA PHE A 12 9.53 13.32 15.20
C PHE A 12 10.99 13.49 15.67
N SER A 13 11.36 12.96 16.83
CA SER A 13 12.74 13.00 17.33
C SER A 13 13.67 12.03 16.60
N ALA A 14 14.99 12.22 16.78
CA ALA A 14 16.00 11.32 16.23
C ALA A 14 15.82 9.87 16.71
N ASN A 15 15.58 9.67 18.02
CA ASN A 15 15.27 8.35 18.61
C ASN A 15 14.06 7.66 17.96
N ASN A 16 13.21 8.40 17.26
CA ASN A 16 12.03 7.90 16.55
C ASN A 16 12.19 7.93 15.03
N LEU A 17 13.43 7.82 14.54
CA LEU A 17 13.78 7.83 13.11
C LEU A 17 13.21 9.07 12.41
N PHE A 18 13.25 10.23 13.07
CA PHE A 18 12.71 11.50 12.56
C PHE A 18 11.24 11.42 12.12
N GLY A 19 10.43 10.63 12.83
CA GLY A 19 9.00 10.48 12.55
C GLY A 19 8.69 9.52 11.41
N PHE A 20 9.63 8.63 11.04
CA PHE A 20 9.41 7.69 9.95
C PHE A 20 8.14 6.86 10.15
N ARG A 21 7.92 6.32 11.36
CA ARG A 21 6.70 5.56 11.70
C ARG A 21 5.41 6.39 11.51
N MET A 22 5.45 7.67 11.88
CA MET A 22 4.33 8.60 11.68
C MET A 22 4.06 8.87 10.19
N ILE A 23 5.12 9.03 9.39
CA ILE A 23 5.00 9.18 7.93
C ILE A 23 4.35 7.94 7.32
N ILE A 24 4.72 6.73 7.75
CA ILE A 24 4.09 5.50 7.26
C ILE A 24 2.61 5.46 7.64
N SER A 25 2.27 5.85 8.87
CA SER A 25 0.88 5.86 9.36
C SER A 25 -0.01 6.85 8.59
N ILE A 26 0.47 8.09 8.38
CA ILE A 26 -0.22 9.09 7.56
C ILE A 26 -0.34 8.61 6.10
N SER A 27 0.73 8.05 5.55
CA SER A 27 0.72 7.52 4.17
C SER A 27 -0.30 6.40 4.03
N SER A 28 -0.42 5.53 5.04
CA SER A 28 -1.38 4.44 5.09
C SER A 28 -2.83 4.94 5.08
N LEU A 29 -3.13 6.02 5.81
CA LEU A 29 -4.42 6.69 5.75
C LEU A 29 -4.69 7.27 4.36
N LEU A 30 -3.71 7.93 3.73
CA LEU A 30 -3.87 8.47 2.38
C LEU A 30 -4.13 7.37 1.34
N ILE A 31 -3.45 6.22 1.47
CA ILE A 31 -3.66 5.06 0.60
C ILE A 31 -5.06 4.47 0.79
N LEU A 32 -5.55 4.36 2.03
CA LEU A 32 -6.93 3.95 2.31
C LEU A 32 -7.93 4.87 1.60
N LEU A 33 -7.79 6.19 1.76
CA LEU A 33 -8.67 7.17 1.12
C LEU A 33 -8.60 7.09 -0.40
N TYR A 34 -7.41 6.90 -0.95
CA TYR A 34 -7.19 6.71 -2.38
C TYR A 34 -7.89 5.45 -2.91
N CYS A 35 -7.73 4.32 -2.23
CA CYS A 35 -8.41 3.06 -2.60
C CYS A 35 -9.94 3.19 -2.52
N ILE A 36 -10.48 3.88 -1.51
CA ILE A 36 -11.92 4.14 -1.40
C ILE A 36 -12.41 5.03 -2.54
N ALA A 37 -11.68 6.11 -2.85
CA ALA A 37 -12.02 7.01 -3.95
C ALA A 37 -12.01 6.26 -5.29
N LEU A 38 -10.97 5.48 -5.56
CA LEU A 38 -10.86 4.67 -6.77
C LEU A 38 -11.98 3.62 -6.86
N SER A 39 -12.26 2.95 -5.74
CA SER A 39 -13.37 2.00 -5.65
C SER A 39 -14.71 2.65 -6.04
N ALA A 40 -14.99 3.85 -5.54
CA ALA A 40 -16.19 4.59 -5.88
C ALA A 40 -16.24 4.98 -7.36
N LEU A 41 -15.12 5.38 -7.95
CA LEU A 41 -15.01 5.68 -9.39
C LEU A 41 -15.27 4.45 -10.25
N ILE A 42 -14.63 3.32 -9.95
CA ILE A 42 -14.81 2.05 -10.69
C ILE A 42 -16.25 1.56 -10.62
N TRP A 43 -16.87 1.68 -9.45
CA TRP A 43 -18.28 1.34 -9.26
C TRP A 43 -19.19 2.23 -10.10
N ARG A 44 -18.91 3.55 -10.16
CA ARG A 44 -19.71 4.50 -10.95
C ARG A 44 -19.53 4.31 -12.44
N ALA A 45 -18.31 4.07 -12.92
CA ALA A 45 -17.98 3.92 -14.33
C ALA A 45 -18.82 2.83 -15.03
N LYS A 46 -19.12 1.71 -14.34
CA LYS A 46 -20.01 0.67 -14.88
C LYS A 46 -20.83 -0.01 -13.77
N SER A 47 -21.81 0.72 -13.24
CA SER A 47 -22.64 0.28 -12.09
C SER A 47 -23.44 -1.01 -12.31
N LYS A 48 -23.63 -1.44 -13.57
CA LYS A 48 -24.29 -2.72 -13.91
C LYS A 48 -23.31 -3.88 -14.12
N GLY A 49 -22.02 -3.60 -14.31
CA GLY A 49 -20.99 -4.62 -14.53
C GLY A 49 -20.60 -5.32 -13.23
N PHE A 50 -20.69 -6.65 -13.19
CA PHE A 50 -20.35 -7.39 -11.97
C PHE A 50 -18.85 -7.41 -11.70
N GLU A 51 -18.03 -7.36 -12.74
CA GLU A 51 -16.57 -7.24 -12.67
C GLU A 51 -16.15 -5.96 -11.95
N ASN A 52 -16.78 -4.82 -12.27
CA ASN A 52 -16.51 -3.54 -11.60
C ASN A 52 -16.91 -3.56 -10.13
N LYS A 53 -18.06 -4.17 -9.79
CA LYS A 53 -18.49 -4.32 -8.39
C LYS A 53 -17.52 -5.17 -7.59
N PHE A 54 -17.07 -6.29 -8.18
CA PHE A 54 -16.07 -7.14 -7.58
C PHE A 54 -14.75 -6.38 -7.34
N MET A 55 -14.25 -5.68 -8.35
CA MET A 55 -12.99 -4.93 -8.23
C MET A 55 -13.09 -3.79 -7.20
N SER A 56 -14.22 -3.08 -7.17
CA SER A 56 -14.50 -2.01 -6.22
C SER A 56 -14.49 -2.52 -4.78
N VAL A 57 -15.17 -3.63 -4.49
CA VAL A 57 -15.18 -4.21 -3.14
C VAL A 57 -13.78 -4.73 -2.75
N LEU A 58 -13.05 -5.32 -3.69
CA LEU A 58 -11.69 -5.79 -3.45
C LEU A 58 -10.78 -4.62 -3.07
N LEU A 59 -10.87 -3.51 -3.80
CA LEU A 59 -10.10 -2.29 -3.53
C LEU A 59 -10.40 -1.68 -2.15
N VAL A 60 -11.65 -1.72 -1.68
CA VAL A 60 -11.98 -1.27 -0.32
C VAL A 60 -11.29 -2.17 0.71
N CYS A 61 -11.35 -3.48 0.52
CA CYS A 61 -10.68 -4.42 1.42
C CYS A 61 -9.16 -4.19 1.43
N GLU A 62 -8.55 -4.01 0.26
CA GLU A 62 -7.12 -3.69 0.17
C GLU A 62 -6.77 -2.35 0.82
N GLY A 63 -7.57 -1.30 0.62
CA GLY A 63 -7.39 -0.03 1.31
C GLY A 63 -7.41 -0.17 2.83
N ILE A 64 -8.37 -0.94 3.38
CA ILE A 64 -8.46 -1.22 4.82
C ILE A 64 -7.21 -1.94 5.30
N LYS A 65 -6.71 -2.93 4.56
CA LYS A 65 -5.46 -3.65 4.90
C LYS A 65 -4.24 -2.72 4.93
N ALA A 66 -4.18 -1.72 4.06
CA ALA A 66 -3.10 -0.73 4.10
C ALA A 66 -3.15 0.12 5.39
N SER A 67 -4.31 0.28 6.03
CA SER A 67 -4.51 1.15 7.20
C SER A 67 -4.16 0.52 8.56
N PHE A 68 -3.39 -0.57 8.61
CA PHE A 68 -3.15 -1.35 9.82
C PHE A 68 -2.46 -0.62 10.98
N ILE A 69 -1.73 0.47 10.69
CA ILE A 69 -1.07 1.32 11.70
C ILE A 69 -1.72 2.70 11.84
N ILE A 70 -2.95 2.89 11.37
CA ILE A 70 -3.65 4.19 11.36
C ILE A 70 -3.86 4.78 12.77
N SER A 71 -3.92 3.93 13.81
CA SER A 71 -4.06 4.36 15.20
C SER A 71 -2.95 5.30 15.64
N GLN A 72 -1.76 5.15 15.06
CA GLN A 72 -0.57 5.92 15.39
C GLN A 72 -0.60 7.35 14.82
N VAL A 73 -1.54 7.70 13.93
CA VAL A 73 -1.76 9.10 13.53
C VAL A 73 -2.29 9.89 14.72
N SER A 74 -3.15 9.28 15.53
CA SER A 74 -3.73 9.89 16.72
C SER A 74 -2.76 9.81 17.91
N PRO A 75 -2.92 10.67 18.95
CA PRO A 75 -2.12 10.57 20.16
C PRO A 75 -2.27 9.19 20.81
N TYR A 76 -1.25 8.37 20.66
CA TYR A 76 -1.21 6.99 21.16
C TYR A 76 -0.58 6.97 22.55
N ILE A 77 -1.28 7.57 23.51
CA ILE A 77 -0.86 7.76 24.92
C ILE A 77 -2.04 7.46 25.85
N ARG A 78 -1.75 7.11 27.12
CA ARG A 78 -2.77 6.65 28.08
C ARG A 78 -3.87 7.68 28.33
N ARG A 79 -3.53 8.98 28.30
CA ARG A 79 -4.53 10.06 28.42
C ARG A 79 -5.64 9.99 27.37
N PHE A 80 -5.36 9.42 26.20
CA PHE A 80 -6.30 9.25 25.09
C PHE A 80 -6.68 7.77 24.89
N GLU A 81 -6.61 6.96 25.94
CA GLU A 81 -6.99 5.55 25.91
C GLU A 81 -8.39 5.34 25.33
N TRP A 82 -9.37 6.15 25.71
CA TRP A 82 -10.73 6.11 25.16
C TRP A 82 -10.79 6.19 23.62
N LEU A 83 -9.87 6.93 23.00
CA LEU A 83 -9.77 7.04 21.55
C LEU A 83 -9.13 5.78 20.98
N GLN A 84 -8.13 5.24 21.68
CA GLN A 84 -7.50 3.98 21.30
C GLN A 84 -8.47 2.81 21.44
N ASP A 85 -9.37 2.78 22.40
CA ASP A 85 -10.43 1.76 22.51
C ASP A 85 -11.30 1.71 21.25
N ILE A 86 -11.66 2.89 20.71
CA ILE A 86 -12.46 2.99 19.48
C ILE A 86 -11.63 2.53 18.28
N ILE A 87 -10.39 3.02 18.15
CA ILE A 87 -9.53 2.68 17.02
C ILE A 87 -9.05 1.22 17.09
N TRP A 88 -9.01 0.61 18.28
CA TRP A 88 -8.61 -0.78 18.46
C TRP A 88 -9.50 -1.75 17.67
N HIS A 89 -10.81 -1.49 17.63
CA HIS A 89 -11.74 -2.23 16.76
C HIS A 89 -11.37 -2.10 15.27
N TRP A 90 -10.85 -0.96 14.85
CA TRP A 90 -10.36 -0.81 13.48
C TRP A 90 -9.08 -1.64 13.26
N THR A 91 -8.11 -1.51 14.16
CA THR A 91 -6.80 -2.16 14.10
C THR A 91 -6.89 -3.69 14.11
N ILE A 92 -7.85 -4.25 14.86
CA ILE A 92 -8.04 -5.70 14.96
C ILE A 92 -9.23 -6.14 14.09
N ASP A 93 -10.46 -5.82 14.49
CA ASP A 93 -11.67 -6.42 13.89
C ASP A 93 -11.83 -6.08 12.41
N VAL A 94 -11.75 -4.79 12.06
CA VAL A 94 -11.95 -4.33 10.68
C VAL A 94 -10.80 -4.78 9.78
N PHE A 95 -9.57 -4.68 10.28
CA PHE A 95 -8.35 -5.11 9.58
C PHE A 95 -8.34 -6.61 9.23
N PHE A 96 -8.63 -7.49 10.20
CA PHE A 96 -8.64 -8.94 9.96
C PHE A 96 -9.85 -9.39 9.13
N THR A 97 -11.00 -8.75 9.31
CA THR A 97 -12.16 -8.97 8.43
C THR A 97 -11.81 -8.66 6.98
N ALA A 98 -11.12 -7.55 6.70
CA ALA A 98 -10.68 -7.19 5.36
C ALA A 98 -9.65 -8.17 4.80
N HIS A 99 -8.73 -8.69 5.62
CA HIS A 99 -7.79 -9.74 5.22
C HIS A 99 -8.51 -11.01 4.74
N ILE A 100 -9.42 -11.54 5.58
CA ILE A 100 -10.18 -12.75 5.26
C ILE A 100 -11.04 -12.52 4.02
N THR A 101 -11.71 -11.38 3.93
CA THR A 101 -12.54 -11.02 2.78
C THR A 101 -11.71 -10.95 1.50
N ALA A 102 -10.56 -10.27 1.52
CA ALA A 102 -9.66 -10.19 0.36
C ALA A 102 -9.18 -11.57 -0.10
N VAL A 103 -8.83 -12.46 0.83
CA VAL A 103 -8.48 -13.86 0.54
C VAL A 103 -9.61 -14.58 -0.20
N ILE A 104 -10.85 -14.48 0.29
CA ILE A 104 -12.02 -15.09 -0.37
C ILE A 104 -12.23 -14.48 -1.77
N MET A 105 -12.09 -13.16 -1.90
CA MET A 105 -12.24 -12.48 -3.19
C MET A 105 -11.17 -12.90 -4.19
N TYR A 106 -9.92 -13.10 -3.76
CA TYR A 106 -8.84 -13.63 -4.59
C TYR A 106 -9.16 -15.02 -5.14
N LEU A 107 -9.75 -15.89 -4.33
CA LEU A 107 -10.22 -17.21 -4.79
C LEU A 107 -11.42 -17.12 -5.74
N CYS A 108 -12.15 -16.00 -5.73
CA CYS A 108 -13.26 -15.72 -6.65
C CYS A 108 -12.84 -15.10 -8.00
N ILE A 109 -11.55 -14.76 -8.23
CA ILE A 109 -11.06 -14.23 -9.51
C ILE A 109 -11.52 -15.08 -10.72
N PRO A 110 -11.47 -16.44 -10.69
CA PRO A 110 -11.98 -17.29 -11.77
C PRO A 110 -13.45 -17.10 -12.17
N ILE A 111 -14.27 -16.54 -11.27
CA ILE A 111 -15.69 -16.29 -11.54
C ILE A 111 -15.83 -15.13 -12.54
N TYR A 112 -14.99 -14.11 -12.40
CA TYR A 112 -15.05 -12.86 -13.17
C TYR A 112 -14.14 -12.88 -14.40
N TYR A 113 -12.98 -13.53 -14.30
CA TYR A 113 -11.99 -13.66 -15.37
C TYR A 113 -11.94 -15.11 -15.83
N ARG A 114 -12.11 -15.36 -17.13
CA ARG A 114 -12.25 -16.73 -17.67
C ARG A 114 -10.93 -17.50 -17.57
N LEU A 115 -10.99 -18.73 -17.06
CA LEU A 115 -9.89 -19.71 -17.14
C LEU A 115 -10.33 -20.95 -17.93
N ASN A 116 -9.40 -21.58 -18.66
CA ASN A 116 -9.69 -22.82 -19.40
C ASN A 116 -9.94 -24.01 -18.46
N SER A 117 -9.16 -24.15 -17.37
CA SER A 117 -9.28 -25.25 -16.40
C SER A 117 -10.47 -25.11 -15.44
N LEU A 118 -10.88 -23.87 -15.14
CA LEU A 118 -11.96 -23.54 -14.20
C LEU A 118 -13.13 -22.85 -14.91
N SER A 119 -13.37 -23.18 -16.19
CA SER A 119 -14.42 -22.56 -17.00
C SER A 119 -15.83 -22.73 -16.40
N PHE A 120 -16.04 -23.78 -15.59
CA PHE A 120 -17.29 -24.01 -14.86
C PHE A 120 -17.63 -22.93 -13.84
N MET A 121 -16.64 -22.20 -13.30
CA MET A 121 -16.84 -21.10 -12.34
C MET A 121 -17.31 -19.82 -13.03
N HIS A 122 -17.05 -19.68 -14.33
CA HIS A 122 -17.40 -18.49 -15.11
C HIS A 122 -18.88 -18.48 -15.54
N ARG A 123 -19.79 -18.62 -14.57
CA ARG A 123 -21.25 -18.66 -14.79
C ARG A 123 -21.91 -17.33 -14.41
N PRO A 124 -22.97 -16.89 -15.14
CA PRO A 124 -23.68 -15.64 -14.82
C PRO A 124 -24.25 -15.61 -13.40
N SER A 125 -24.74 -16.75 -12.89
CA SER A 125 -25.26 -16.87 -11.52
C SER A 125 -24.21 -16.57 -10.46
N PHE A 126 -22.97 -17.04 -10.65
CA PHE A 126 -21.88 -16.79 -9.70
C PHE A 126 -21.37 -15.36 -9.77
N LYS A 127 -21.21 -14.80 -10.98
CA LYS A 127 -20.83 -13.39 -11.18
C LYS A 127 -21.78 -12.43 -10.46
N ARG A 128 -23.08 -12.71 -10.50
CA ARG A 128 -24.11 -11.86 -9.88
C ARG A 128 -23.93 -11.72 -8.36
N HIS A 129 -23.49 -12.78 -7.69
CA HIS A 129 -23.54 -12.85 -6.23
C HIS A 129 -22.18 -12.88 -5.52
N ALA A 130 -21.10 -13.29 -6.18
CA ALA A 130 -19.81 -13.48 -5.51
C ALA A 130 -19.24 -12.19 -4.87
N TRP A 131 -19.45 -11.02 -5.48
CA TRP A 131 -18.93 -9.74 -4.99
C TRP A 131 -19.50 -9.31 -3.62
N TYR A 132 -20.72 -9.72 -3.25
CA TYR A 132 -21.30 -9.42 -1.92
C TYR A 132 -21.31 -10.63 -0.98
N ILE A 133 -21.36 -11.86 -1.51
CA ILE A 133 -21.26 -13.07 -0.69
C ILE A 133 -19.87 -13.15 -0.05
N ALA A 134 -18.80 -12.78 -0.77
CA ALA A 134 -17.44 -12.84 -0.23
C ALA A 134 -17.26 -11.97 1.03
N PRO A 135 -17.67 -10.69 1.07
CA PRO A 135 -17.69 -9.89 2.30
C PRO A 135 -18.54 -10.49 3.42
N VAL A 136 -19.74 -10.98 3.11
CA VAL A 136 -20.62 -11.60 4.12
C VAL A 136 -19.95 -12.81 4.76
N LEU A 137 -19.31 -13.66 3.96
CA LEU A 137 -18.54 -14.81 4.45
C LEU A 137 -17.32 -14.36 5.27
N GLY A 138 -16.58 -13.35 4.80
CA GLY A 138 -15.42 -12.83 5.52
C GLY A 138 -15.78 -12.29 6.90
N ILE A 139 -16.85 -11.50 6.99
CA ILE A 139 -17.40 -11.01 8.27
C ILE A 139 -17.84 -12.19 9.15
N THR A 140 -18.59 -13.15 8.59
CA THR A 140 -19.08 -14.30 9.34
C THR A 140 -17.93 -15.13 9.92
N ILE A 141 -16.90 -15.41 9.11
CA ILE A 141 -15.73 -16.17 9.54
C ILE A 141 -14.99 -15.42 10.65
N TRP A 142 -14.76 -14.11 10.50
CA TRP A 142 -14.10 -13.32 11.54
C TRP A 142 -14.88 -13.37 12.87
N LEU A 143 -16.21 -13.15 12.82
CA LEU A 143 -17.06 -13.22 14.00
C LEU A 143 -17.03 -14.58 14.70
N LEU A 144 -16.86 -15.68 13.95
CA LEU A 144 -16.74 -17.03 14.50
C LEU A 144 -15.39 -17.29 15.16
N ILE A 145 -14.29 -16.75 14.61
CA ILE A 145 -12.93 -17.05 15.11
C ILE A 145 -12.38 -16.01 16.10
N ARG A 146 -12.90 -14.77 16.12
CA ARG A 146 -12.34 -13.67 16.94
C ARG A 146 -12.35 -13.90 18.46
N THR A 147 -13.11 -14.89 18.93
CA THR A 147 -13.20 -15.26 20.36
C THR A 147 -12.40 -16.53 20.69
N VAL A 148 -11.82 -17.18 19.68
CA VAL A 148 -10.98 -18.35 19.84
C VAL A 148 -9.60 -17.88 20.36
N PRO A 149 -9.01 -18.52 21.39
CA PRO A 149 -7.77 -18.06 22.02
C PRO A 149 -6.62 -17.80 21.04
N GLU A 150 -6.51 -18.63 20.00
CA GLU A 150 -5.47 -18.51 18.97
C GLU A 150 -5.61 -17.25 18.10
N PHE A 151 -6.73 -16.54 18.14
CA PHE A 151 -7.02 -15.33 17.35
C PHE A 151 -7.41 -14.12 18.22
N TYR A 152 -7.51 -14.30 19.53
CA TYR A 152 -7.94 -13.24 20.45
C TYR A 152 -6.73 -12.59 21.12
N VAL A 153 -6.64 -11.26 21.05
CA VAL A 153 -5.69 -10.49 21.85
C VAL A 153 -6.28 -10.35 23.23
N SER A 154 -5.79 -11.16 24.18
CA SER A 154 -6.38 -11.29 25.51
C SER A 154 -6.00 -10.15 26.45
N ASP A 155 -4.74 -9.72 26.38
CA ASP A 155 -4.18 -8.76 27.33
C ASP A 155 -3.42 -7.63 26.62
N GLY A 156 -3.51 -6.44 27.21
CA GLY A 156 -2.85 -5.23 26.78
C GLY A 156 -2.47 -4.36 27.98
N THR A 157 -1.26 -3.82 27.96
CA THR A 157 -0.73 -2.95 29.02
C THR A 157 -0.02 -1.74 28.44
N TRP A 158 -0.13 -0.61 29.10
CA TRP A 158 0.75 0.52 28.91
C TRP A 158 2.06 0.26 29.66
N VAL A 159 3.17 0.58 29.03
CA VAL A 159 4.48 0.76 29.65
C VAL A 159 4.67 2.26 29.79
N VAL A 160 4.86 2.71 31.02
CA VAL A 160 5.03 4.12 31.38
C VAL A 160 6.42 4.28 31.95
N CYS A 161 7.17 5.20 31.35
CA CYS A 161 8.53 5.52 31.75
C CYS A 161 8.63 7.01 32.05
N GLU A 162 9.13 7.34 33.24
CA GLU A 162 9.56 8.68 33.62
C GLU A 162 11.09 8.72 33.68
N GLU A 163 11.71 9.74 33.10
CA GLU A 163 13.16 9.83 32.93
C GLU A 163 13.90 9.70 34.28
N GLY A 164 14.80 8.71 34.37
CA GLY A 164 15.55 8.40 35.59
C GLY A 164 14.83 7.50 36.60
N GLU A 165 13.57 7.12 36.35
CA GLU A 165 12.81 6.17 37.18
C GLU A 165 12.79 4.77 36.55
N GLU A 166 12.33 3.76 37.30
CA GLU A 166 12.08 2.41 36.76
C GLU A 166 10.79 2.38 35.93
N PRO A 167 10.75 1.61 34.82
CA PRO A 167 9.54 1.43 34.05
C PRO A 167 8.45 0.76 34.88
N ILE A 168 7.22 1.25 34.74
CA ILE A 168 6.03 0.67 35.36
C ILE A 168 5.01 0.27 34.29
N THR A 169 4.20 -0.74 34.59
CA THR A 169 3.09 -1.13 33.72
C THR A 169 1.74 -0.69 34.29
N ASP A 170 0.86 -0.21 33.41
CA ASP A 170 -0.52 0.15 33.72
C ASP A 170 -1.48 -0.61 32.80
N ARG A 171 -2.42 -1.35 33.38
CA ARG A 171 -3.29 -2.27 32.63
C ARG A 171 -4.24 -1.48 31.72
N TRP A 172 -4.31 -1.85 30.45
CA TRP A 172 -5.31 -1.35 29.52
C TRP A 172 -6.52 -2.29 29.46
N PHE A 173 -6.31 -3.57 29.16
CA PHE A 173 -7.34 -4.60 29.23
C PHE A 173 -6.73 -5.99 29.48
N GLY A 174 -7.57 -6.96 29.85
CA GLY A 174 -7.14 -8.31 30.19
C GLY A 174 -7.03 -8.55 31.69
N GLU A 175 -6.78 -9.80 32.06
CA GLU A 175 -6.78 -10.28 33.46
C GLU A 175 -5.50 -11.05 33.82
N ASP A 176 -4.61 -11.33 32.86
CA ASP A 176 -3.37 -12.08 33.09
C ASP A 176 -2.33 -11.19 33.78
N GLU A 177 -2.23 -11.38 35.10
CA GLU A 177 -1.26 -10.68 35.95
C GLU A 177 0.17 -11.20 35.75
N GLU A 178 0.35 -12.50 35.48
CA GLU A 178 1.67 -13.09 35.28
C GLU A 178 2.31 -12.57 34.00
N TRP A 179 1.53 -12.51 32.91
CA TRP A 179 1.98 -11.90 31.66
C TRP A 179 2.37 -10.44 31.85
N ARG A 180 1.52 -9.64 32.52
CA ARG A 180 1.79 -8.20 32.76
C ARG A 180 3.06 -7.99 33.59
N MET A 181 3.23 -8.76 34.67
CA MET A 181 4.44 -8.69 35.51
C MET A 181 5.69 -9.14 34.74
N GLY A 182 5.55 -10.11 33.83
CA GLY A 182 6.63 -10.51 32.91
C GLY A 182 7.06 -9.34 32.02
N ILE A 183 6.12 -8.63 31.40
CA ILE A 183 6.42 -7.41 30.62
C ILE A 183 7.13 -6.37 31.48
N GLU A 184 6.63 -6.10 32.69
CA GLU A 184 7.27 -5.12 33.57
C GLU A 184 8.73 -5.50 33.89
N GLN A 185 9.00 -6.79 34.10
CA GLN A 185 10.34 -7.29 34.34
C GLN A 185 11.24 -7.13 33.12
N ASP A 186 10.76 -7.48 31.91
CA ASP A 186 11.52 -7.32 30.67
C ASP A 186 11.99 -5.87 30.47
N PHE A 187 11.14 -4.89 30.80
CA PHE A 187 11.51 -3.48 30.74
C PHE A 187 12.44 -3.06 31.90
N LYS A 188 12.21 -3.54 33.12
CA LYS A 188 13.09 -3.25 34.27
C LYS A 188 14.51 -3.76 34.08
N ASP A 189 14.68 -4.88 33.38
CA ASP A 189 15.98 -5.45 33.06
C ASP A 189 16.83 -4.52 32.17
N THR A 190 16.22 -3.55 31.48
CA THR A 190 16.95 -2.51 30.72
C THR A 190 17.47 -1.35 31.59
N GLY A 191 17.07 -1.30 32.86
CA GLY A 191 17.49 -0.27 33.81
C GLY A 191 16.53 0.93 33.87
N ALA A 192 17.06 2.08 34.31
CA ALA A 192 16.28 3.31 34.45
C ALA A 192 15.89 3.88 33.09
N CYS A 193 14.68 4.44 33.00
CA CYS A 193 14.14 5.00 31.77
C CYS A 193 15.04 6.14 31.25
N PRO A 194 15.54 6.07 30.00
CA PRO A 194 16.41 7.11 29.44
C PRO A 194 15.66 8.36 29.00
N ALA A 195 14.32 8.29 28.90
CA ALA A 195 13.46 9.41 28.54
C ALA A 195 12.03 9.15 29.01
N ASN A 196 11.22 10.21 29.02
CA ASN A 196 9.78 10.10 29.26
C ASN A 196 9.07 9.48 28.04
N TYR A 197 8.40 8.35 28.20
CA TYR A 197 7.58 7.74 27.14
C TYR A 197 6.40 6.92 27.68
N GLU A 198 5.38 6.78 26.84
CA GLU A 198 4.22 5.92 27.05
C GLU A 198 4.01 5.08 25.78
N VAL A 199 3.88 3.77 25.91
CA VAL A 199 3.71 2.83 24.78
C VAL A 199 2.86 1.64 25.20
N THR A 200 2.10 1.05 24.27
CA THR A 200 1.33 -0.17 24.56
C THR A 200 2.05 -1.41 24.11
N VAL A 201 2.00 -2.43 24.94
CA VAL A 201 2.34 -3.81 24.59
C VAL A 201 1.08 -4.65 24.68
N THR A 202 0.90 -5.56 23.73
CA THR A 202 -0.26 -6.47 23.68
C THR A 202 0.19 -7.89 23.42
N THR A 203 -0.62 -8.85 23.87
CA THR A 203 -0.46 -10.26 23.52
C THR A 203 -0.51 -10.46 22.01
N GLN A 204 0.27 -11.42 21.51
CA GLN A 204 0.42 -11.66 20.08
C GLN A 204 -0.06 -13.07 19.70
N PRO A 205 -1.37 -13.26 19.50
CA PRO A 205 -1.92 -14.58 19.19
C PRO A 205 -1.40 -15.08 17.82
N PRO A 206 -0.91 -16.33 17.72
CA PRO A 206 -0.26 -16.85 16.51
C PRO A 206 -1.22 -16.97 15.31
N GLY A 207 -2.52 -17.15 15.55
CA GLY A 207 -3.53 -17.22 14.49
C GLY A 207 -3.68 -15.90 13.73
N LEU A 208 -3.53 -14.75 14.39
CA LEU A 208 -3.52 -13.45 13.71
C LEU A 208 -2.32 -13.30 12.77
N TRP A 209 -1.14 -13.73 13.23
CA TRP A 209 0.05 -13.80 12.37
C TRP A 209 -0.15 -14.77 11.20
N ALA A 210 -0.81 -15.91 11.40
CA ALA A 210 -1.11 -16.84 10.32
C ALA A 210 -2.01 -16.21 9.24
N ILE A 211 -2.99 -15.39 9.61
CA ILE A 211 -3.83 -14.66 8.65
C ILE A 211 -3.00 -13.62 7.87
N ALA A 212 -2.19 -12.82 8.58
CA ALA A 212 -1.38 -11.78 7.97
C ALA A 212 -0.29 -12.36 7.03
N LEU A 213 0.44 -13.38 7.48
CA LEU A 213 1.51 -14.04 6.73
C LEU A 213 0.99 -14.99 5.64
N GLY A 214 -0.26 -15.47 5.75
CA GLY A 214 -0.91 -16.30 4.73
C GLY A 214 -1.38 -15.51 3.50
N SER A 215 -1.71 -14.23 3.67
CA SER A 215 -2.19 -13.33 2.59
C SER A 215 -1.26 -13.25 1.36
N PRO A 216 0.09 -13.15 1.49
CA PRO A 216 1.02 -13.25 0.37
C PRO A 216 0.89 -14.55 -0.44
N ILE A 217 0.69 -15.70 0.22
CA ILE A 217 0.58 -17.01 -0.43
C ILE A 217 -0.70 -17.07 -1.29
N VAL A 218 -1.81 -16.56 -0.77
CA VAL A 218 -3.07 -16.49 -1.53
C VAL A 218 -2.94 -15.51 -2.71
N SER A 219 -2.23 -14.39 -2.51
CA SER A 219 -1.97 -13.42 -3.59
C SER A 219 -1.16 -14.04 -4.73
N LEU A 220 -0.24 -14.98 -4.44
CA LEU A 220 0.48 -15.76 -5.45
C LEU A 220 -0.46 -16.68 -6.24
N ILE A 221 -1.42 -17.33 -5.57
CA ILE A 221 -2.44 -18.16 -6.23
C ILE A 221 -3.30 -17.30 -7.17
N ALA A 222 -3.75 -16.13 -6.69
CA ALA A 222 -4.48 -15.16 -7.50
C ALA A 222 -3.70 -14.74 -8.76
N LEU A 223 -2.40 -14.47 -8.62
CA LEU A 223 -1.52 -14.13 -9.73
C LEU A 223 -1.48 -15.24 -10.80
N LEU A 224 -1.42 -16.51 -10.38
CA LEU A 224 -1.48 -17.66 -11.29
C LEU A 224 -2.82 -17.74 -12.01
N PHE A 225 -3.93 -17.43 -11.33
CA PHE A 225 -5.25 -17.37 -11.97
C PHE A 225 -5.33 -16.27 -13.03
N ILE A 226 -4.86 -15.07 -12.72
CA ILE A 226 -4.85 -13.95 -13.68
C ILE A 226 -3.95 -14.27 -14.89
N ARG A 227 -2.78 -14.87 -14.66
CA ARG A 227 -1.89 -15.32 -15.75
C ARG A 227 -2.58 -16.32 -16.66
N SER A 228 -3.26 -17.30 -16.08
CA SER A 228 -4.01 -18.29 -16.86
C SER A 228 -5.18 -17.66 -17.61
N SER A 229 -5.81 -16.63 -17.06
CA SER A 229 -6.86 -15.86 -17.73
C SER A 229 -6.34 -15.11 -18.96
N ILE A 230 -5.18 -14.46 -18.88
CA ILE A 230 -4.55 -13.81 -20.05
C ILE A 230 -4.35 -14.83 -21.18
N LYS A 231 -3.87 -16.03 -20.85
CA LYS A 231 -3.70 -17.11 -21.85
C LYS A 231 -5.04 -17.53 -22.45
N SER A 232 -6.08 -17.66 -21.64
CA SER A 232 -7.44 -18.03 -22.08
C SER A 232 -8.03 -17.01 -23.06
N TYR A 233 -7.84 -15.70 -22.82
CA TYR A 233 -8.34 -14.64 -23.71
C TYR A 233 -7.53 -14.47 -25.01
N LYS A 234 -6.26 -14.90 -25.05
CA LYS A 234 -5.41 -14.83 -26.25
C LYS A 234 -5.52 -16.06 -27.15
N GLU A 235 -5.68 -17.24 -26.55
CA GLU A 235 -5.58 -18.54 -27.25
C GLU A 235 -6.92 -19.31 -27.30
N GLY A 236 -8.02 -18.71 -26.84
CA GLY A 236 -9.35 -19.35 -26.82
C GLY A 236 -10.12 -19.25 -28.14
N ASP A 237 -11.24 -19.98 -28.24
CA ASP A 237 -12.08 -20.07 -29.46
C ASP A 237 -12.61 -18.73 -30.00
N ASN A 238 -12.63 -17.68 -29.16
CA ASN A 238 -12.92 -16.29 -29.53
C ASN A 238 -11.95 -15.35 -28.77
N PRO A 239 -10.85 -14.91 -29.39
CA PRO A 239 -9.87 -14.05 -28.73
C PRO A 239 -10.45 -12.65 -28.47
N ASP A 240 -10.30 -12.17 -27.23
CA ASP A 240 -10.78 -10.86 -26.77
C ASP A 240 -9.59 -10.03 -26.27
N PHE A 241 -9.01 -9.24 -27.19
CA PHE A 241 -7.77 -8.53 -26.96
C PHE A 241 -7.90 -7.43 -25.91
N SER A 242 -9.03 -6.73 -25.82
CA SER A 242 -9.26 -5.68 -24.82
C SER A 242 -9.30 -6.27 -23.41
N LYS A 243 -10.04 -7.36 -23.19
CA LYS A 243 -10.02 -8.09 -21.90
C LYS A 243 -8.66 -8.68 -21.56
N SER A 244 -7.88 -9.06 -22.56
CA SER A 244 -6.50 -9.53 -22.36
C SER A 244 -5.58 -8.41 -21.85
N LEU A 245 -5.77 -7.17 -22.31
CA LEU A 245 -5.01 -5.99 -21.89
C LEU A 245 -5.38 -5.56 -20.47
N THR A 246 -6.67 -5.53 -20.13
CA THR A 246 -7.12 -5.28 -18.76
C THR A 246 -6.56 -6.34 -17.80
N SER A 247 -6.64 -7.63 -18.18
CA SER A 247 -6.06 -8.74 -17.40
C SER A 247 -4.55 -8.62 -17.25
N ARG A 248 -3.84 -8.07 -18.24
CA ARG A 248 -2.39 -7.84 -18.18
C ARG A 248 -2.03 -6.73 -17.20
N SER A 249 -2.76 -5.61 -17.19
CA SER A 249 -2.53 -4.55 -16.20
C SER A 249 -2.81 -5.04 -14.77
N LEU A 250 -3.91 -5.78 -14.58
CA LEU A 250 -4.23 -6.47 -13.32
C LEU A 250 -3.08 -7.41 -12.88
N TYR A 251 -2.56 -8.21 -13.81
CA TYR A 251 -1.43 -9.10 -13.54
C TYR A 251 -0.18 -8.35 -13.08
N ILE A 252 0.15 -7.21 -13.72
CA ILE A 252 1.30 -6.40 -13.33
C ILE A 252 1.12 -5.84 -11.92
N GLY A 253 -0.07 -5.32 -11.58
CA GLY A 253 -0.40 -4.85 -10.23
C GLY A 253 -0.23 -5.93 -9.16
N PHE A 254 -0.84 -7.10 -9.38
CA PHE A 254 -0.69 -8.25 -8.48
C PHE A 254 0.74 -8.77 -8.40
N LEU A 255 1.48 -8.78 -9.52
CA LEU A 255 2.87 -9.23 -9.53
C LEU A 255 3.73 -8.32 -8.65
N GLY A 256 3.60 -6.99 -8.81
CA GLY A 256 4.33 -6.04 -7.99
C GLY A 256 4.01 -6.19 -6.51
N LYS A 257 2.73 -6.38 -6.17
CA LYS A 257 2.31 -6.69 -4.81
C LYS A 257 2.95 -7.96 -4.26
N VAL A 258 2.88 -9.07 -4.98
CA VAL A 258 3.46 -10.35 -4.55
C VAL A 258 4.97 -10.22 -4.33
N VAL A 259 5.69 -9.56 -5.24
CA VAL A 259 7.14 -9.33 -5.09
C VAL A 259 7.44 -8.53 -3.83
N LEU A 260 6.71 -7.43 -3.58
CA LEU A 260 6.89 -6.62 -2.37
C LEU A 260 6.54 -7.40 -1.10
N LEU A 261 5.45 -8.17 -1.10
CA LEU A 261 5.05 -8.97 0.06
C LEU A 261 6.02 -10.14 0.34
N LEU A 262 6.59 -10.77 -0.69
CA LEU A 262 7.65 -11.77 -0.51
C LEU A 262 8.93 -11.14 0.04
N PHE A 263 9.27 -9.93 -0.40
CA PHE A 263 10.37 -9.16 0.16
C PHE A 263 10.11 -8.81 1.64
N TRP A 264 8.89 -8.40 2.01
CA TRP A 264 8.49 -8.18 3.40
C TRP A 264 8.64 -9.45 4.25
N PHE A 265 8.17 -10.59 3.75
CA PHE A 265 8.30 -11.88 4.45
C PHE A 265 9.77 -12.26 4.66
N ALA A 266 10.60 -12.14 3.63
CA ALA A 266 12.04 -12.39 3.73
C ALA A 266 12.73 -11.44 4.72
N LEU A 267 12.31 -10.16 4.75
CA LEU A 267 12.82 -9.17 5.70
C LEU A 267 12.46 -9.54 7.15
N LEU A 268 11.22 -9.96 7.43
CA LEU A 268 10.82 -10.40 8.77
C LEU A 268 11.61 -11.63 9.25
N ILE A 269 11.86 -12.59 8.35
CA ILE A 269 12.72 -13.74 8.65
C ILE A 269 14.14 -13.26 8.97
N LEU A 270 14.71 -12.36 8.17
CA LEU A 270 16.04 -11.82 8.39
C LEU A 270 16.15 -11.12 9.74
N ILE A 271 15.19 -10.25 10.09
CA ILE A 271 15.15 -9.54 11.37
C ILE A 271 15.12 -10.57 12.52
N SER A 272 14.26 -11.59 12.42
CA SER A 272 14.16 -12.63 13.46
C SER A 272 15.45 -13.47 13.60
N VAL A 273 16.08 -13.84 12.48
CA VAL A 273 17.36 -14.57 12.48
C VAL A 273 18.47 -13.74 13.12
N VAL A 274 18.53 -12.44 12.84
CA VAL A 274 19.53 -11.54 13.43
C VAL A 274 19.24 -11.27 14.91
N ASN A 275 17.96 -11.19 15.30
CA ASN A 275 17.58 -11.07 16.71
C ASN A 275 17.99 -12.33 17.51
N GLY A 276 17.79 -13.51 16.91
CA GLY A 276 18.02 -14.81 17.54
C GLY A 276 16.74 -15.50 18.04
N SER A 277 15.61 -14.81 17.94
CA SER A 277 14.27 -15.28 18.32
C SER A 277 13.22 -14.65 17.40
N GLN A 278 11.97 -15.09 17.51
CA GLN A 278 10.86 -14.39 16.87
C GLN A 278 10.73 -12.99 17.47
N VAL A 279 10.72 -11.98 16.59
CA VAL A 279 10.59 -10.58 16.98
C VAL A 279 9.13 -10.24 17.23
N THR A 280 8.90 -9.56 18.35
CA THR A 280 7.60 -9.10 18.81
C THR A 280 7.56 -7.57 18.93
N PHE A 281 6.39 -7.01 19.28
CA PHE A 281 6.27 -5.58 19.58
C PHE A 281 6.99 -5.20 20.88
N ILE A 282 7.33 -6.17 21.74
CA ILE A 282 8.15 -5.95 22.93
C ILE A 282 9.57 -5.63 22.48
N ASP A 283 10.18 -6.51 21.66
CA ASP A 283 11.52 -6.30 21.12
C ASP A 283 11.64 -4.95 20.39
N GLU A 284 10.65 -4.61 19.56
CA GLU A 284 10.60 -3.30 18.89
C GLU A 284 10.64 -2.12 19.87
N THR A 285 9.89 -2.24 20.97
CA THR A 285 9.82 -1.18 21.97
C THR A 285 11.14 -1.06 22.73
N LEU A 286 11.79 -2.18 23.03
CA LEU A 286 13.11 -2.22 23.67
C LEU A 286 14.19 -1.63 22.74
N TRP A 287 14.20 -1.98 21.46
CA TRP A 287 15.15 -1.37 20.51
C TRP A 287 14.93 0.13 20.29
N ARG A 288 13.76 0.64 20.66
CA ARG A 288 13.40 2.04 20.53
C ARG A 288 13.74 2.85 21.77
N TYR A 289 13.57 2.28 22.96
CA TYR A 289 13.64 3.01 24.23
C TYR A 289 14.61 2.43 25.27
N GLY A 290 15.11 1.21 25.09
CA GLY A 290 15.96 0.48 26.05
C GLY A 290 17.46 0.69 25.83
N ASP A 291 17.90 1.92 25.53
CA ASP A 291 19.29 2.29 25.23
C ASP A 291 19.97 1.37 24.18
N PRO A 292 19.47 1.38 22.93
CA PRO A 292 19.81 0.37 21.94
C PRO A 292 21.24 0.48 21.43
N ASP A 293 21.89 -0.67 21.26
CA ASP A 293 23.17 -0.76 20.57
C ASP A 293 23.02 -0.56 19.05
N PHE A 294 24.13 -0.58 18.31
CA PHE A 294 24.09 -0.40 16.85
C PHE A 294 23.24 -1.47 16.15
N LYS A 295 23.32 -2.73 16.59
CA LYS A 295 22.57 -3.84 16.00
C LYS A 295 21.07 -3.62 16.23
N GLU A 296 20.68 -3.24 17.44
CA GLU A 296 19.29 -2.99 17.83
C GLU A 296 18.71 -1.78 17.09
N ARG A 297 19.47 -0.71 16.90
CA ARG A 297 19.04 0.42 16.05
C ARG A 297 18.78 0.01 14.60
N ILE A 298 19.63 -0.85 14.04
CA ILE A 298 19.41 -1.38 12.69
C ILE A 298 18.18 -2.30 12.63
N LEU A 299 17.96 -3.12 13.66
CA LEU A 299 16.76 -3.96 13.78
C LEU A 299 15.49 -3.12 13.92
N PHE A 300 15.52 -2.05 14.71
CA PHE A 300 14.43 -1.09 14.83
C PHE A 300 14.12 -0.44 13.49
N PHE A 301 15.14 0.08 12.79
CA PHE A 301 14.96 0.64 11.46
C PHE A 301 14.36 -0.39 10.47
N ALA A 302 14.91 -1.61 10.43
CA ALA A 302 14.45 -2.66 9.53
C ALA A 302 13.00 -3.06 9.82
N TRP A 303 12.62 -3.14 11.10
CA TRP A 303 11.27 -3.41 11.53
C TRP A 303 10.30 -2.30 11.11
N VAL A 304 10.61 -1.03 11.42
CA VAL A 304 9.77 0.11 11.03
C VAL A 304 9.68 0.22 9.50
N PHE A 305 10.78 -0.01 8.78
CA PHE A 305 10.78 -0.05 7.32
C PHE A 305 9.87 -1.16 6.77
N SER A 306 9.85 -2.33 7.41
CA SER A 306 8.98 -3.44 7.01
C SER A 306 7.50 -3.03 7.01
N LEU A 307 7.09 -2.14 7.93
CA LEU A 307 5.72 -1.63 8.02
C LEU A 307 5.30 -0.80 6.79
N THR A 308 6.27 -0.27 6.02
CA THR A 308 6.01 0.48 4.78
C THR A 308 5.63 -0.44 3.61
N ILE A 309 6.10 -1.70 3.63
CA ILE A 309 6.07 -2.56 2.44
C ILE A 309 4.63 -2.93 2.06
N THR A 310 3.78 -3.25 3.04
CA THR A 310 2.37 -3.61 2.78
C THR A 310 1.55 -2.45 2.20
N PRO A 311 1.53 -1.24 2.80
CA PRO A 311 0.90 -0.08 2.18
C PRO A 311 1.47 0.24 0.79
N ALA A 312 2.79 0.19 0.60
CA ALA A 312 3.42 0.43 -0.69
C ALA A 312 2.98 -0.57 -1.76
N ALA A 313 2.86 -1.85 -1.41
CA ALA A 313 2.37 -2.91 -2.29
C ALA A 313 0.93 -2.66 -2.75
N ILE A 314 0.07 -2.22 -1.83
CA ILE A 314 -1.34 -1.89 -2.11
C ILE A 314 -1.45 -0.61 -2.94
N ALA A 315 -0.63 0.41 -2.65
CA ALA A 315 -0.57 1.63 -3.44
C ALA A 315 -0.16 1.34 -4.89
N PHE A 316 0.85 0.47 -5.09
CA PHE A 316 1.27 0.03 -6.42
C PHE A 316 0.15 -0.71 -7.15
N GLU A 317 -0.52 -1.66 -6.49
CA GLU A 317 -1.68 -2.37 -7.04
C GLU A 317 -2.79 -1.39 -7.47
N ALA A 318 -3.12 -0.42 -6.61
CA ALA A 318 -4.14 0.59 -6.90
C ALA A 318 -3.78 1.48 -8.10
N ILE A 319 -2.52 1.92 -8.21
CA ILE A 319 -2.05 2.68 -9.39
C ILE A 319 -2.21 1.85 -10.68
N MET A 320 -1.86 0.56 -10.63
CA MET A 320 -2.02 -0.33 -11.79
C MET A 320 -3.49 -0.56 -12.13
N PHE A 321 -4.40 -0.57 -11.15
CA PHE A 321 -5.83 -0.58 -11.40
C PHE A 321 -6.31 0.70 -12.06
N VAL A 322 -5.87 1.88 -11.62
CA VAL A 322 -6.16 3.15 -12.30
C VAL A 322 -5.74 3.09 -13.76
N HIS A 323 -4.50 2.67 -14.00
CA HIS A 323 -3.98 2.50 -15.35
C HIS A 323 -4.83 1.50 -16.15
N ALA A 324 -5.24 0.38 -15.54
CA ALA A 324 -6.09 -0.62 -16.21
C ALA A 324 -7.47 -0.07 -16.62
N THR A 325 -8.06 0.80 -15.80
CA THR A 325 -9.43 1.29 -16.00
C THR A 325 -9.51 2.59 -16.78
N LEU A 326 -8.50 3.46 -16.73
CA LEU A 326 -8.56 4.79 -17.33
C LEU A 326 -7.66 4.97 -18.57
N LYS A 327 -6.77 4.02 -18.89
CA LYS A 327 -5.87 4.13 -20.05
C LYS A 327 -6.60 4.33 -21.38
N ASP A 328 -7.81 3.77 -21.50
CA ASP A 328 -8.61 3.82 -22.73
C ASP A 328 -9.63 4.97 -22.71
N THR A 329 -9.81 5.67 -21.57
CA THR A 329 -10.83 6.72 -21.42
C THR A 329 -10.26 8.11 -21.22
N VAL A 330 -9.01 8.22 -20.78
CA VAL A 330 -8.37 9.52 -20.51
C VAL A 330 -6.96 9.52 -21.09
N PHE A 331 -6.83 10.25 -22.19
CA PHE A 331 -5.55 10.40 -22.90
C PHE A 331 -4.47 10.96 -21.98
N GLY A 332 -3.26 10.41 -22.09
CA GLY A 332 -2.09 10.89 -21.36
C GLY A 332 -2.01 10.55 -19.87
N ILE A 333 -2.97 9.79 -19.32
CA ILE A 333 -2.88 9.29 -17.94
C ILE A 333 -1.59 8.51 -17.70
N ASP A 334 -1.13 7.72 -18.66
CA ASP A 334 0.07 6.89 -18.52
C ASP A 334 1.33 7.71 -18.26
N ASN A 335 1.45 8.85 -18.93
CA ASN A 335 2.58 9.77 -18.77
C ASN A 335 2.53 10.48 -17.40
N ASN A 336 1.35 10.94 -16.99
CA ASN A 336 1.16 11.57 -15.68
C ASN A 336 1.36 10.58 -14.53
N LEU A 337 0.83 9.35 -14.65
CA LEU A 337 1.02 8.27 -13.68
C LEU A 337 2.50 7.90 -13.58
N ARG A 338 3.21 7.77 -14.71
CA ARG A 338 4.65 7.52 -14.73
C ARG A 338 5.43 8.62 -14.03
N LYS A 339 5.20 9.87 -14.37
CA LYS A 339 5.90 11.01 -13.74
C LYS A 339 5.65 11.06 -12.24
N THR A 340 4.41 10.80 -11.83
CA THR A 340 4.02 10.72 -10.41
C THR A 340 4.72 9.56 -9.71
N PHE A 341 4.69 8.37 -10.30
CA PHE A 341 5.36 7.18 -9.78
C PHE A 341 6.86 7.38 -9.66
N THR A 342 7.53 7.85 -10.72
CA THR A 342 8.97 8.12 -10.73
C THR A 342 9.37 9.13 -9.64
N THR A 343 8.57 10.18 -9.46
CA THR A 343 8.80 11.18 -8.42
C THR A 343 8.59 10.59 -7.02
N ALA A 344 7.52 9.82 -6.83
CA ALA A 344 7.22 9.17 -5.55
C ALA A 344 8.32 8.18 -5.13
N VAL A 345 8.79 7.34 -6.06
CA VAL A 345 9.89 6.39 -5.82
C VAL A 345 11.19 7.13 -5.48
N PHE A 346 11.52 8.19 -6.21
CA PHE A 346 12.70 9.01 -5.91
C PHE A 346 12.64 9.63 -4.51
N THR A 347 11.50 10.25 -4.16
CA THR A 347 11.29 10.84 -2.83
C THR A 347 11.35 9.77 -1.74
N GLY A 348 10.71 8.62 -1.94
CA GLY A 348 10.72 7.51 -0.98
C GLY A 348 12.13 6.97 -0.71
N LEU A 349 12.90 6.70 -1.78
CA LEU A 349 14.31 6.30 -1.66
C LEU A 349 15.15 7.39 -1.00
N GLY A 350 14.86 8.66 -1.27
CA GLY A 350 15.52 9.80 -0.64
C GLY A 350 15.29 9.87 0.87
N VAL A 351 14.04 9.72 1.32
CA VAL A 351 13.68 9.69 2.75
C VAL A 351 14.34 8.51 3.45
N ILE A 352 14.29 7.31 2.86
CA ILE A 352 14.95 6.12 3.41
C ILE A 352 16.46 6.35 3.54
N SER A 353 17.10 6.86 2.48
CA SER A 353 18.53 7.13 2.48
C SER A 353 18.90 8.19 3.51
N PHE A 354 18.07 9.22 3.68
CA PHE A 354 18.25 10.26 4.68
C PHE A 354 18.23 9.69 6.10
N ILE A 355 17.26 8.82 6.41
CA ILE A 355 17.14 8.19 7.73
C ILE A 355 18.33 7.27 7.98
N VAL A 356 18.63 6.36 7.04
CA VAL A 356 19.78 5.45 7.16
C VAL A 356 21.08 6.22 7.33
N GLY A 357 21.31 7.27 6.54
CA GLY A 357 22.50 8.11 6.66
C GLY A 357 22.57 8.84 8.00
N SER A 358 21.44 9.30 8.53
CA SER A 358 21.39 9.97 9.83
C SER A 358 21.71 8.99 10.96
N GLU A 359 21.10 7.79 10.97
CA GLU A 359 21.38 6.76 11.97
C GLU A 359 22.84 6.29 11.93
N LEU A 360 23.40 6.08 10.73
CA LEU A 360 24.81 5.70 10.57
C LEU A 360 25.75 6.78 11.13
N MET A 361 25.48 8.06 10.87
CA MET A 361 26.34 9.14 11.37
C MET A 361 26.15 9.42 12.86
N GLU A 362 24.96 9.20 13.40
CA GLU A 362 24.72 9.23 14.85
C GLU A 362 25.53 8.14 15.55
N SER A 363 25.55 6.93 15.01
CA SER A 363 26.33 5.82 15.59
C SER A 363 27.84 6.01 15.51
N ILE A 364 28.38 6.61 14.44
CA ILE A 364 29.83 6.75 14.25
C ILE A 364 30.40 7.99 14.96
N ILE A 365 29.71 9.13 14.85
CA ILE A 365 30.23 10.45 15.23
C ILE A 365 29.39 11.09 16.35
N GLY A 366 28.24 10.50 16.73
CA GLY A 366 27.32 11.09 17.72
C GLY A 366 26.50 12.26 17.17
N TYR A 367 26.51 12.49 15.85
CA TYR A 367 25.85 13.63 15.23
C TYR A 367 25.09 13.23 13.96
N GLY A 368 23.86 12.71 14.14
CA GLY A 368 23.03 12.21 13.04
C GLY A 368 22.66 13.26 11.99
N ALA A 369 22.52 14.53 12.38
CA ALA A 369 22.19 15.62 11.46
C ALA A 369 23.24 15.79 10.33
N ALA A 370 24.51 15.47 10.57
CA ALA A 370 25.53 15.49 9.50
C ALA A 370 25.25 14.44 8.41
N GLY A 371 24.74 13.26 8.80
CA GLY A 371 24.35 12.22 7.85
C GLY A 371 23.20 12.65 6.96
N GLY A 372 22.17 13.24 7.58
CA GLY A 372 21.03 13.79 6.84
C GLY A 372 21.43 14.88 5.84
N VAL A 373 22.28 15.83 6.26
CA VAL A 373 22.79 16.90 5.36
C VAL A 373 23.63 16.31 4.23
N PHE A 374 24.54 15.39 4.54
CA PHE A 374 25.42 14.76 3.55
C PHE A 374 24.63 14.00 2.48
N ILE A 375 23.69 13.16 2.89
CA ILE A 375 22.81 12.42 1.97
C ILE A 375 21.90 13.38 1.19
N GLY A 376 21.33 14.39 1.85
CA GLY A 376 20.49 15.39 1.21
C GLY A 376 21.20 16.13 0.07
N VAL A 377 22.42 16.63 0.32
CA VAL A 377 23.24 17.30 -0.70
C VAL A 377 23.62 16.33 -1.81
N SER A 378 24.00 15.11 -1.46
CA SER A 378 24.37 14.08 -2.43
C SER A 378 23.20 13.76 -3.38
N LEU A 379 22.00 13.55 -2.84
CA LEU A 379 20.78 13.27 -3.61
C LEU A 379 20.40 14.41 -4.57
N LEU A 380 20.65 15.67 -4.19
CA LEU A 380 20.43 16.81 -5.09
C LEU A 380 21.36 16.77 -6.30
N ILE A 381 22.63 16.38 -6.10
CA ILE A 381 23.63 16.26 -7.17
C ILE A 381 23.26 15.10 -8.11
N VAL A 382 22.91 13.93 -7.57
CA VAL A 382 22.59 12.73 -8.35
C VAL A 382 21.11 12.61 -8.75
N ARG A 383 20.31 13.66 -8.52
CA ARG A 383 18.86 13.65 -8.81
C ARG A 383 18.55 13.27 -10.24
N ARG A 384 19.16 13.96 -11.22
CA ARG A 384 18.91 13.73 -12.65
C ARG A 384 19.23 12.28 -13.08
N PRO A 385 20.42 11.71 -12.80
CA PRO A 385 20.72 10.35 -13.22
C PRO A 385 19.82 9.31 -12.56
N ILE A 386 19.45 9.47 -11.28
CA ILE A 386 18.53 8.53 -10.61
C ILE A 386 17.14 8.57 -11.25
N LEU A 387 16.60 9.77 -11.51
CA LEU A 387 15.30 9.91 -12.16
C LEU A 387 15.26 9.27 -13.55
N LEU A 388 16.35 9.34 -14.32
CA LEU A 388 16.44 8.67 -15.63
C LEU A 388 16.42 7.14 -15.51
N ILE A 389 17.07 6.58 -14.49
CA ILE A 389 17.06 5.13 -14.23
C ILE A 389 15.66 4.67 -13.81
N ILE A 390 15.03 5.40 -12.91
CA ILE A 390 13.67 5.10 -12.44
C ILE A 390 12.67 5.24 -13.59
N ASP A 391 12.78 6.28 -14.42
CA ASP A 391 11.92 6.47 -15.58
C ASP A 391 12.06 5.33 -16.59
N LYS A 392 13.29 4.90 -16.89
CA LYS A 392 13.55 3.74 -17.75
C LYS A 392 12.92 2.45 -17.20
N ALA A 393 12.97 2.25 -15.88
CA ALA A 393 12.30 1.13 -15.24
C ALA A 393 10.77 1.27 -15.32
N SER A 394 10.24 2.47 -15.03
CA SER A 394 8.81 2.77 -15.07
C SER A 394 8.21 2.58 -16.47
N ASN A 395 8.93 2.92 -17.54
CA ASN A 395 8.53 2.70 -18.94
C ASN A 395 8.23 1.23 -19.25
N ARG A 396 8.84 0.30 -18.50
CA ARG A 396 8.60 -1.13 -18.65
C ARG A 396 7.31 -1.60 -17.97
N PHE A 397 6.89 -0.92 -16.89
CA PHE A 397 5.72 -1.28 -16.09
C PHE A 397 4.46 -0.54 -16.53
N ILE A 398 4.57 0.74 -16.88
CA ILE A 398 3.49 1.62 -17.34
C ILE A 398 3.91 2.14 -18.73
N PRO A 399 3.76 1.35 -19.80
CA PRO A 399 4.07 1.80 -21.16
C PRO A 399 3.08 2.90 -21.55
N SER A 400 3.55 3.95 -22.23
CA SER A 400 2.71 5.02 -22.75
C SER A 400 2.27 4.61 -24.14
N THR A 401 0.97 4.64 -24.40
CA THR A 401 0.43 4.41 -25.74
C THR A 401 0.78 5.55 -26.69
N HIS A 402 0.90 6.78 -26.16
CA HIS A 402 1.15 8.00 -26.93
C HIS A 402 2.32 8.82 -26.39
N THR A 403 2.99 9.57 -27.28
CA THR A 403 3.99 10.58 -26.90
C THR A 403 3.34 11.83 -26.30
N PRO A 404 4.08 12.67 -25.55
CA PRO A 404 3.55 13.96 -25.05
C PRO A 404 3.00 14.86 -26.16
N GLU A 405 3.62 14.83 -27.34
CA GLU A 405 3.20 15.57 -28.52
C GLU A 405 1.89 15.02 -29.10
N GLU A 406 1.75 13.70 -29.17
CA GLU A 406 0.51 13.04 -29.60
C GLU A 406 -0.64 13.32 -28.62
N ILE A 407 -0.38 13.33 -27.32
CA ILE A 407 -1.39 13.67 -26.29
C ILE A 407 -1.86 15.12 -26.44
N ALA A 408 -0.93 16.06 -26.64
CA ALA A 408 -1.27 17.49 -26.81
C ALA A 408 -2.13 17.73 -28.06
N TYR A 409 -1.89 16.95 -29.12
CA TYR A 409 -2.71 16.99 -30.32
C TYR A 409 -4.11 16.41 -30.10
N ILE A 410 -4.21 15.24 -29.44
CA ILE A 410 -5.52 14.62 -29.14
C ILE A 410 -6.38 15.51 -28.24
N ASP A 411 -5.80 16.22 -27.29
CA ASP A 411 -6.53 17.14 -26.40
C ASP A 411 -7.09 18.37 -27.16
N ALA A 412 -6.32 18.87 -28.14
CA ALA A 412 -6.82 19.89 -29.06
C ALA A 412 -7.94 19.35 -29.96
N TYR A 413 -7.80 18.11 -30.43
CA TYR A 413 -8.78 17.42 -31.26
C TYR A 413 -10.09 17.13 -30.51
N SER A 414 -10.02 16.63 -29.27
CA SER A 414 -11.18 16.36 -28.42
C SER A 414 -11.97 17.64 -28.14
N THR A 415 -11.27 18.75 -27.89
CA THR A 415 -11.88 20.08 -27.70
C THR A 415 -12.59 20.55 -28.97
N ALA A 416 -11.99 20.35 -30.13
CA ALA A 416 -12.60 20.69 -31.42
C ALA A 416 -13.78 19.75 -31.79
N MET A 417 -13.89 18.59 -31.14
CA MET A 417 -14.95 17.61 -31.35
C MET A 417 -16.08 17.68 -30.31
N GLU A 418 -16.08 18.69 -29.43
CA GLU A 418 -17.06 18.83 -28.35
C GLU A 418 -18.51 18.94 -28.87
N ASP A 419 -18.71 19.56 -30.04
CA ASP A 419 -20.02 19.67 -30.72
C ASP A 419 -20.28 18.55 -31.75
N GLY A 420 -19.36 17.60 -31.88
CA GLY A 420 -19.43 16.44 -32.77
C GLY A 420 -19.15 16.74 -34.24
N ILE A 421 -18.74 17.96 -34.63
CA ILE A 421 -18.45 18.32 -36.03
C ILE A 421 -17.23 19.23 -36.13
N ILE A 422 -16.14 18.74 -36.74
CA ILE A 422 -14.97 19.60 -37.03
C ILE A 422 -15.25 20.52 -38.20
N THR A 423 -15.22 21.84 -37.95
CA THR A 423 -15.32 22.87 -38.98
C THR A 423 -14.02 23.06 -39.76
N ALA A 424 -14.09 23.74 -40.90
CA ALA A 424 -12.91 24.01 -41.73
C ALA A 424 -11.85 24.89 -41.04
N GLU A 425 -12.26 25.74 -40.10
CA GLU A 425 -11.33 26.58 -39.33
C GLU A 425 -10.70 25.79 -38.18
N GLU A 426 -11.44 24.91 -37.50
CA GLU A 426 -10.88 23.99 -36.50
C GLU A 426 -9.90 23.01 -37.14
N ARG A 427 -10.18 22.50 -38.34
CA ARG A 427 -9.24 21.64 -39.08
C ARG A 427 -7.91 22.35 -39.35
N LYS A 428 -7.93 23.61 -39.82
CA LYS A 428 -6.70 24.40 -40.00
C LYS A 428 -5.95 24.63 -38.69
N LEU A 429 -6.67 24.84 -37.60
CA LEU A 429 -6.09 25.07 -36.28
C LEU A 429 -5.41 23.78 -35.79
N LEU A 430 -6.06 22.63 -35.95
CA LEU A 430 -5.49 21.31 -35.69
C LEU A 430 -4.27 21.02 -36.55
N ASP A 431 -4.32 21.28 -37.86
CA ASP A 431 -3.16 21.10 -38.75
C ASP A 431 -1.96 21.97 -38.31
N THR A 432 -2.23 23.18 -37.82
CA THR A 432 -1.21 24.09 -37.28
C THR A 432 -0.61 23.55 -35.98
N VAL A 433 -1.45 23.01 -35.08
CA VAL A 433 -1.02 22.36 -33.84
C VAL A 433 -0.18 21.12 -34.14
N ALA A 434 -0.62 20.26 -35.06
CA ALA A 434 0.13 19.08 -35.48
C ALA A 434 1.50 19.43 -36.05
N THR A 435 1.56 20.45 -36.93
CA THR A 435 2.81 20.93 -37.52
C THR A 435 3.76 21.48 -36.45
N THR A 436 3.21 22.22 -35.47
CA THR A 436 3.99 22.77 -34.35
C THR A 436 4.55 21.68 -33.44
N LEU A 437 3.82 20.58 -33.28
CA LEU A 437 4.20 19.42 -32.47
C LEU A 437 5.05 18.40 -33.26
N GLY A 438 5.28 18.61 -34.56
CA GLY A 438 6.09 17.73 -35.40
C GLY A 438 5.44 16.38 -35.73
N LEU A 439 4.11 16.31 -35.67
CA LEU A 439 3.36 15.09 -35.98
C LEU A 439 3.22 14.91 -37.50
N ASN A 440 3.19 13.65 -37.95
CA ASN A 440 2.97 13.33 -39.36
C ASN A 440 1.49 12.97 -39.63
N ASP A 441 1.05 13.14 -40.88
CA ASP A 441 -0.35 12.92 -41.29
C ASP A 441 -0.87 11.51 -40.98
N LYS A 442 0.01 10.51 -41.02
CA LYS A 442 -0.37 9.11 -40.73
C LYS A 442 -0.65 8.88 -39.25
N ILE A 443 0.13 9.52 -38.37
CA ILE A 443 -0.08 9.51 -36.93
C ILE A 443 -1.33 10.31 -36.61
N ILE A 444 -1.53 11.48 -37.21
CA ILE A 444 -2.76 12.28 -37.05
C ILE A 444 -4.00 11.42 -37.36
N GLN A 445 -4.06 10.81 -38.54
CA GLN A 445 -5.20 9.96 -38.92
C GLN A 445 -5.41 8.77 -37.97
N GLN A 446 -4.32 8.17 -37.48
CA GLN A 446 -4.42 7.10 -36.49
C GLN A 446 -5.02 7.62 -35.18
N LEU A 447 -4.53 8.75 -34.64
CA LEU A 447 -5.00 9.34 -33.40
C LEU A 447 -6.47 9.76 -33.47
N GLU A 448 -6.89 10.39 -34.58
CA GLU A 448 -8.28 10.76 -34.81
C GLU A 448 -9.18 9.52 -34.89
N SER A 449 -8.77 8.48 -35.64
CA SER A 449 -9.55 7.25 -35.76
C SER A 449 -9.67 6.47 -34.45
N GLU A 450 -8.61 6.48 -33.61
CA GLU A 450 -8.63 5.88 -32.29
C GLU A 450 -9.58 6.65 -31.36
N TYR A 451 -9.57 7.99 -31.43
CA TYR A 451 -10.48 8.85 -30.67
C TYR A 451 -11.95 8.62 -31.06
N GLU A 452 -12.26 8.61 -32.36
CA GLU A 452 -13.61 8.35 -32.88
C GLU A 452 -14.13 6.97 -32.46
N ALA A 453 -13.27 5.93 -32.49
CA ALA A 453 -13.64 4.58 -32.04
C ALA A 453 -14.01 4.52 -30.55
N THR A 454 -13.39 5.33 -29.69
CA THR A 454 -13.77 5.45 -28.27
C THR A 454 -15.16 6.05 -28.07
N ILE A 455 -15.60 6.96 -28.95
CA ILE A 455 -16.93 7.57 -28.87
C ILE A 455 -18.03 6.59 -29.33
N GLU A 456 -17.73 5.70 -30.28
CA GLU A 456 -18.69 4.70 -30.75
C GLU A 456 -18.96 3.54 -29.75
N GLU A 457 -18.08 3.35 -28.76
CA GLU A 457 -18.22 2.31 -27.71
C GLU A 457 -18.99 2.75 -26.45
N GLU A 458 -19.28 4.06 -26.29
CA GLU A 458 -20.17 4.63 -25.24
C GLU A 458 -21.65 4.61 -25.65
#